data_AF-A0A837CEQ0-F1
#
_entry.id   AF-A0A837CEQ0-F1
#
_cell.length_a   1.000
_cell.length_b   1.000
_cell.length_c   1.000
_cell.angle_alpha   90.00
_cell.angle_beta   90.00
_cell.angle_gamma   90.00
#
_symmetry.space_group_name_H-M   'P 1'
#
loop_
_entity.id
_entity.type
_entity.pdbx_description
1 polymer ?
#
loop_
_entity_poly.entity_id
_entity_poly.type
_entity_poly.pdbx_seq_one_letter_code
_entity_poly.pdbx_strand_id
1 'polypeptide(L)'
;MPDLSLPDLSDATGKVMTEFNTFIQQVGDALPVLEQMGYEVTTFKITWGLPPKARLRLKSTGNPDVQKVNAIAAKAASGGVLVSALITSATTAKRIQSTMRLGTAYLDVDFAVPPRVNMKFVSSKASDKDEMLRDADELEIACK
;
A
#
# COMPACT_ATOMS: atom_id res chain seq x y z
N MET A 1 -42.86 25.44 -2.43
CA MET A 1 -41.69 24.92 -1.69
C MET A 1 -40.66 24.49 -2.72
N PRO A 2 -39.36 24.79 -2.55
CA PRO A 2 -38.32 24.24 -3.41
C PRO A 2 -38.20 22.74 -3.15
N ASP A 3 -38.09 21.97 -4.22
CA ASP A 3 -37.94 20.51 -4.19
C ASP A 3 -36.50 20.17 -3.73
N LEU A 4 -36.36 19.67 -2.51
CA LEU A 4 -35.10 19.14 -1.99
C LEU A 4 -34.92 17.72 -2.51
N SER A 5 -34.52 17.61 -3.78
CA SER A 5 -34.08 16.34 -4.34
C SER A 5 -32.83 15.89 -3.58
N LEU A 6 -33.00 14.84 -2.77
CA LEU A 6 -31.88 14.18 -2.11
C LEU A 6 -30.89 13.69 -3.18
N PRO A 7 -29.57 13.89 -3.00
CA PRO A 7 -28.60 13.36 -3.93
C PRO A 7 -28.75 11.84 -4.01
N ASP A 8 -28.81 11.30 -5.22
CA ASP A 8 -28.92 9.85 -5.45
C ASP A 8 -27.61 9.17 -5.04
N LEU A 9 -27.58 8.61 -3.83
CA LEU A 9 -26.41 7.94 -3.23
C LEU A 9 -26.08 6.61 -3.93
N SER A 10 -26.95 6.12 -4.81
CA SER A 10 -26.81 4.84 -5.50
C SER A 10 -25.69 4.89 -6.54
N ASP A 11 -25.56 6.00 -7.27
CA ASP A 11 -24.53 6.21 -8.30
C ASP A 11 -23.13 6.31 -7.67
N ALA A 12 -23.04 7.02 -6.54
CA ALA A 12 -21.80 7.13 -5.76
C ALA A 12 -21.33 5.77 -5.22
N THR A 13 -22.26 4.94 -4.74
CA THR A 13 -21.93 3.61 -4.21
C THR A 13 -21.42 2.66 -5.32
N GLY A 14 -22.02 2.69 -6.51
CA GLY A 14 -21.58 1.90 -7.65
C GLY A 14 -20.18 2.28 -8.14
N LYS A 15 -19.88 3.59 -8.18
CA LYS A 15 -18.54 4.11 -8.53
C LYS A 15 -17.49 3.69 -7.51
N VAL A 16 -17.78 3.83 -6.22
CA VAL A 16 -16.85 3.44 -5.13
C VAL A 16 -16.54 1.95 -5.18
N MET A 17 -17.52 1.08 -5.46
CA MET A 17 -17.27 -0.36 -5.61
C MET A 17 -16.42 -0.69 -6.84
N THR A 18 -16.59 0.04 -7.93
CA THR A 18 -15.78 -0.13 -9.15
C THR A 18 -14.33 0.28 -8.90
N GLU A 19 -14.11 1.41 -8.23
CA GLU A 19 -12.78 1.88 -7.83
C GLU A 19 -12.13 0.93 -6.82
N PHE A 20 -12.90 0.40 -5.88
CA PHE A 20 -12.43 -0.60 -4.92
C PHE A 20 -11.98 -1.88 -5.60
N ASN A 21 -12.77 -2.44 -6.52
CA ASN A 21 -12.37 -3.62 -7.28
C ASN A 21 -11.11 -3.37 -8.12
N THR A 22 -11.01 -2.18 -8.73
CA THR A 22 -9.83 -1.77 -9.48
C THR A 22 -8.59 -1.67 -8.58
N PHE A 23 -8.75 -1.14 -7.35
CA PHE A 23 -7.69 -1.08 -6.36
C PHE A 23 -7.19 -2.47 -5.98
N ILE A 24 -8.09 -3.41 -5.67
CA ILE A 24 -7.72 -4.78 -5.29
C ILE A 24 -6.97 -5.48 -6.43
N GLN A 25 -7.46 -5.33 -7.66
CA GLN A 25 -6.79 -5.87 -8.85
C GLN A 25 -5.38 -5.28 -9.02
N GLN A 26 -5.25 -3.96 -8.95
CA GLN A 26 -3.96 -3.28 -9.11
C GLN A 26 -2.98 -3.60 -7.98
N VAL A 27 -3.44 -3.76 -6.74
CA VAL A 27 -2.61 -4.24 -5.65
C VAL A 27 -2.13 -5.67 -5.95
N GLY A 28 -3.04 -6.56 -6.33
CA GLY A 28 -2.73 -7.94 -6.70
C GLY A 28 -1.68 -8.04 -7.80
N ASP A 29 -1.80 -7.22 -8.85
CA ASP A 29 -0.85 -7.17 -9.96
C ASP A 29 0.53 -6.63 -9.53
N ALA A 30 0.59 -5.75 -8.53
CA ALA A 30 1.83 -5.17 -8.02
C ALA A 30 2.58 -6.10 -7.05
N LEU A 31 1.88 -6.97 -6.31
CA LEU A 31 2.46 -7.78 -5.25
C LEU A 31 3.63 -8.67 -5.71
N PRO A 32 3.52 -9.47 -6.79
CA PRO A 32 4.62 -10.32 -7.24
C PRO A 32 5.89 -9.51 -7.59
N VAL A 33 5.68 -8.28 -8.07
CA VAL A 33 6.77 -7.37 -8.42
C VAL A 33 7.42 -6.77 -7.16
N LEU A 34 6.62 -6.42 -6.16
CA LEU A 34 7.09 -5.95 -4.86
C LEU A 34 7.89 -7.03 -4.12
N GLU A 35 7.43 -8.27 -4.17
CA GLU A 35 8.15 -9.44 -3.62
C GLU A 35 9.51 -9.62 -4.29
N GLN A 36 9.59 -9.53 -5.62
CA GLN A 36 10.86 -9.59 -6.35
C GLN A 36 11.83 -8.46 -5.98
N MET A 37 11.30 -7.30 -5.55
CA MET A 37 12.12 -6.20 -5.05
C MET A 37 12.57 -6.41 -3.60
N GLY A 38 12.11 -7.46 -2.91
CA GLY A 38 12.38 -7.70 -1.50
C GLY A 38 11.46 -6.85 -0.60
N TYR A 39 10.16 -6.91 -0.85
CA TYR A 39 9.12 -6.49 0.07
C TYR A 39 8.29 -7.69 0.48
N GLU A 40 7.88 -7.71 1.75
CA GLU A 40 7.02 -8.72 2.33
C GLU A 40 5.70 -8.06 2.76
N VAL A 41 4.57 -8.70 2.48
CA VAL A 41 3.27 -8.22 2.94
C VAL A 41 3.11 -8.58 4.41
N THR A 42 3.12 -7.59 5.30
CA THR A 42 2.88 -7.84 6.73
C THR A 42 1.40 -7.77 7.09
N THR A 43 0.63 -6.97 6.35
CA THR A 43 -0.79 -6.76 6.62
C THR A 43 -1.52 -6.54 5.31
N PHE A 44 -2.60 -7.28 5.10
CA PHE A 44 -3.57 -6.99 4.06
C PHE A 44 -4.96 -7.10 4.64
N LYS A 45 -5.56 -5.97 4.97
CA LYS A 45 -6.86 -5.87 5.62
C LYS A 45 -7.88 -5.32 4.66
N ILE A 46 -8.98 -6.04 4.49
CA ILE A 46 -10.16 -5.58 3.76
C ILE A 46 -11.32 -5.49 4.73
N THR A 47 -11.91 -4.32 4.84
CA THR A 47 -13.11 -4.06 5.63
C THR A 47 -14.26 -3.79 4.68
N TRP A 48 -15.17 -4.75 4.60
CA TRP A 48 -16.43 -4.62 3.86
C TRP A 48 -17.38 -3.72 4.66
N GLY A 49 -17.66 -2.54 4.12
CA GLY A 49 -18.52 -1.52 4.72
C GLY A 49 -18.85 -0.44 3.70
N LEU A 50 -19.61 0.59 4.10
CA LEU A 50 -19.82 1.78 3.28
C LEU A 50 -19.14 2.99 3.95
N PRO A 51 -18.05 3.54 3.38
CA PRO A 51 -17.30 3.06 2.23
C PRO A 51 -16.41 1.84 2.57
N PRO A 52 -16.12 0.96 1.59
CA PRO A 52 -15.19 -0.15 1.79
C PRO A 52 -13.80 0.41 2.06
N LYS A 53 -13.02 -0.28 2.90
CA LYS A 53 -11.65 0.09 3.21
C LYS A 53 -10.73 -1.08 2.89
N ALA A 54 -9.58 -0.78 2.32
CA ALA A 54 -8.48 -1.73 2.20
C ALA A 54 -7.19 -1.07 2.67
N ARG A 55 -6.38 -1.82 3.42
CA ARG A 55 -5.06 -1.40 3.86
C ARG A 55 -4.07 -2.50 3.56
N LEU A 56 -3.01 -2.16 2.84
CA LEU A 56 -1.86 -3.02 2.57
C LEU A 56 -0.64 -2.42 3.27
N ARG A 57 0.12 -3.24 3.99
CA ARG A 57 1.39 -2.86 4.60
C ARG A 57 2.49 -3.77 4.07
N LEU A 58 3.52 -3.15 3.50
CA LEU A 58 4.68 -3.82 2.92
C LEU A 58 5.92 -3.48 3.74
N LYS A 59 6.64 -4.50 4.21
CA LYS A 59 7.91 -4.37 4.92
C LYS A 59 9.05 -4.66 3.96
N SER A 60 10.02 -3.76 3.84
CA SER A 60 11.21 -4.03 3.04
C SER A 60 12.06 -5.11 3.73
N THR A 61 12.46 -6.13 2.99
CA THR A 61 13.37 -7.17 3.46
C THR A 61 14.72 -7.05 2.74
N GLY A 62 15.80 -7.17 3.51
CA GLY A 62 17.17 -7.25 3.01
C GLY A 62 17.66 -6.08 2.15
N ASN A 63 18.92 -6.16 1.72
CA ASN A 63 19.53 -5.19 0.82
C ASN A 63 19.16 -5.55 -0.62
N PRO A 64 18.36 -4.76 -1.33
CA PRO A 64 17.99 -5.03 -2.71
C PRO A 64 19.14 -4.71 -3.66
N ASP A 65 19.27 -5.53 -4.71
CA ASP A 65 20.08 -5.19 -5.87
C ASP A 65 19.44 -4.01 -6.60
N VAL A 66 20.02 -2.82 -6.43
CA VAL A 66 19.51 -1.55 -6.99
C VAL A 66 19.35 -1.63 -8.51
N GLN A 67 20.14 -2.46 -9.21
CA GLN A 67 19.98 -2.63 -10.66
C GLN A 67 18.70 -3.41 -11.01
N LYS A 68 18.38 -4.45 -10.24
CA LYS A 68 17.13 -5.21 -10.43
C LYS A 68 15.90 -4.35 -10.15
N VAL A 69 15.95 -3.55 -9.09
CA VAL A 69 14.85 -2.63 -8.73
C VAL A 69 14.61 -1.61 -9.83
N ASN A 70 15.65 -1.00 -10.41
CA ASN A 70 15.49 -0.05 -11.51
C ASN A 70 14.93 -0.70 -12.79
N ALA A 71 15.36 -1.92 -13.11
CA ALA A 71 14.82 -2.66 -14.26
C ALA A 71 13.34 -3.03 -14.08
N ILE A 72 12.94 -3.34 -12.84
CA ILE A 72 11.56 -3.60 -12.46
C ILE A 72 10.71 -2.31 -12.54
N ALA A 73 11.22 -1.19 -12.02
CA ALA A 73 10.55 0.10 -12.08
C ALA A 73 10.26 0.56 -13.52
N ALA A 74 11.17 0.29 -14.47
CA ALA A 74 10.95 0.60 -15.87
C ALA A 74 9.78 -0.20 -16.49
N LYS A 75 9.56 -1.45 -16.06
CA LYS A 75 8.44 -2.29 -16.51
C LYS A 75 7.11 -1.90 -15.83
N ALA A 76 7.17 -1.28 -14.67
CA ALA A 76 5.98 -0.84 -13.93
C ALA A 76 5.22 0.30 -14.60
N ALA A 77 5.86 1.04 -15.52
CA ALA A 77 5.24 2.14 -16.25
C ALA A 77 4.06 1.70 -17.14
N SER A 78 3.93 0.40 -17.45
CA SER A 78 2.78 -0.18 -18.16
C SER A 78 1.68 -0.71 -17.22
N GLY A 79 1.94 -0.80 -15.91
CA GLY A 79 0.94 -1.13 -14.90
C GLY A 79 0.16 0.12 -14.54
N GLY A 80 -1.12 -0.01 -14.18
CA GLY A 80 -1.99 1.13 -13.86
C GLY A 80 -1.41 2.11 -12.83
N VAL A 81 -2.05 3.28 -12.67
CA VAL A 81 -1.52 4.40 -11.85
C VAL A 81 -1.08 3.95 -10.45
N LEU A 82 -1.86 3.12 -9.75
CA LEU A 82 -1.48 2.60 -8.43
C LEU A 82 -0.25 1.68 -8.49
N VAL A 83 -0.19 0.76 -9.45
CA VAL A 83 0.95 -0.16 -9.65
C VAL A 83 2.23 0.63 -9.85
N SER A 84 2.18 1.63 -10.73
CA SER A 84 3.33 2.51 -11.01
C SER A 84 3.75 3.31 -9.77
N ALA A 85 2.78 3.85 -9.01
CA ALA A 85 3.04 4.61 -7.79
C ALA A 85 3.64 3.74 -6.68
N LEU A 86 3.13 2.51 -6.50
CA LEU A 86 3.65 1.54 -5.54
C LEU A 86 5.08 1.15 -5.84
N ILE A 87 5.36 0.78 -7.09
CA ILE A 87 6.70 0.33 -7.49
C ILE A 87 7.70 1.48 -7.44
N THR A 88 7.29 2.68 -7.86
CA THR A 88 8.14 3.89 -7.75
C THR A 88 8.42 4.25 -6.30
N SER A 89 7.41 4.16 -5.43
CA SER A 89 7.55 4.40 -3.99
C SER A 89 8.48 3.36 -3.35
N ALA A 90 8.29 2.08 -3.66
CA ALA A 90 9.17 0.99 -3.22
C ALA A 90 10.63 1.20 -3.67
N THR A 91 10.83 1.58 -4.92
CA THR A 91 12.17 1.90 -5.46
C THR A 91 12.81 3.07 -4.72
N THR A 92 12.03 4.13 -4.48
CA THR A 92 12.46 5.32 -3.76
C THR A 92 12.81 5.01 -2.30
N ALA A 93 11.96 4.24 -1.62
CA ALA A 93 12.19 3.78 -0.25
C ALA A 93 13.50 3.01 -0.14
N LYS A 94 13.75 2.05 -1.04
CA LYS A 94 15.00 1.28 -1.06
C LYS A 94 16.22 2.14 -1.35
N ARG A 95 16.11 3.13 -2.23
CA ARG A 95 17.18 4.10 -2.49
C ARG A 95 17.50 4.93 -1.24
N ILE A 96 16.46 5.37 -0.51
CA ILE A 96 16.61 6.12 0.74
C ILE A 96 17.24 5.25 1.82
N GLN A 97 16.79 3.99 1.98
CA GLN A 97 17.40 3.03 2.90
C GLN A 97 18.89 2.85 2.63
N SER A 98 19.25 2.65 1.36
CA SER A 98 20.65 2.44 0.96
C SER A 98 21.51 3.70 1.20
N THR A 99 20.99 4.88 0.86
CA THR A 99 21.73 6.15 0.98
C THR A 99 21.90 6.60 2.43
N MET A 100 20.83 6.51 3.22
CA MET A 100 20.80 7.01 4.60
C MET A 100 21.13 5.94 5.64
N ARG A 101 21.41 4.70 5.22
CA ARG A 101 21.63 3.53 6.11
C ARG A 101 20.52 3.38 7.15
N LEU A 102 19.29 3.73 6.76
CA LEU A 102 18.11 3.52 7.58
C LEU A 102 17.83 2.03 7.67
N GLY A 103 17.13 1.62 8.74
CA GLY A 103 16.72 0.23 8.91
C GLY A 103 15.56 -0.12 7.99
N THR A 104 14.57 -0.82 8.52
CA THR A 104 13.42 -1.30 7.75
C THR A 104 12.52 -0.17 7.26
N ALA A 105 12.10 -0.22 5.99
CA ALA A 105 11.12 0.67 5.39
C ALA A 105 9.77 -0.04 5.30
N TYR A 106 8.72 0.70 5.60
CA TYR A 106 7.34 0.27 5.51
C TYR A 106 6.61 1.12 4.48
N LEU A 107 5.82 0.46 3.64
CA LEU A 107 4.95 1.09 2.68
C LEU A 107 3.50 0.76 3.07
N ASP A 108 2.77 1.76 3.53
CA ASP A 108 1.36 1.65 3.89
C ASP A 108 0.52 2.19 2.74
N VAL A 109 -0.40 1.39 2.24
CA VAL A 109 -1.24 1.71 1.09
C VAL A 109 -2.68 1.59 1.54
N ASP A 110 -3.37 2.71 1.57
CA ASP A 110 -4.77 2.79 1.96
C ASP A 110 -5.63 3.02 0.71
N PHE A 111 -6.69 2.22 0.58
CA PHE A 111 -7.77 2.54 -0.33
C PHE A 111 -8.47 3.82 0.14
N ALA A 112 -8.36 4.82 -0.71
CA ALA A 112 -9.06 6.09 -0.64
C ALA A 112 -9.30 6.52 -2.09
N VAL A 113 -10.14 7.54 -2.29
CA VAL A 113 -10.37 8.11 -3.61
C VAL A 113 -9.85 9.55 -3.56
N PRO A 114 -8.65 9.85 -4.09
CA PRO A 114 -7.67 8.93 -4.71
C PRO A 114 -6.86 8.10 -3.69
N PRO A 115 -6.25 6.96 -4.11
CA PRO A 115 -5.54 6.05 -3.21
C PRO A 115 -4.31 6.70 -2.60
N ARG A 116 -3.98 6.32 -1.36
CA ARG A 116 -2.90 6.94 -0.58
C ARG A 116 -1.76 5.95 -0.36
N VAL A 117 -0.53 6.42 -0.54
CA VAL A 117 0.69 5.66 -0.25
C VAL A 117 1.50 6.46 0.76
N ASN A 118 1.77 5.85 1.91
CA ASN A 118 2.58 6.39 2.99
C ASN A 118 3.86 5.56 3.13
N MET A 119 4.97 6.23 3.41
CA MET A 119 6.28 5.60 3.55
C MET A 119 6.83 5.91 4.93
N LYS A 120 7.22 4.88 5.69
CA LYS A 120 7.79 5.00 7.04
C LYS A 120 9.13 4.29 7.08
N PHE A 121 10.09 4.84 7.83
CA PHE A 121 11.40 4.23 8.03
C PHE A 121 11.64 4.02 9.52
N VAL A 122 12.02 2.81 9.88
CA VAL A 122 12.39 2.44 11.25
C VAL A 122 13.91 2.33 11.32
N SER A 123 14.50 3.01 12.31
CA SER A 123 15.95 2.92 12.55
C SER A 123 16.33 1.52 12.98
N SER A 124 17.50 1.02 12.55
CA SER A 124 18.03 -0.30 12.91
C SER A 124 18.25 -0.52 14.43
N LYS A 125 18.04 0.52 15.26
CA LYS A 125 18.12 0.48 16.73
C LYS A 125 16.75 0.48 17.42
N ALA A 126 15.64 0.67 16.71
CA ALA A 126 14.30 0.69 17.29
C ALA A 126 13.66 -0.70 17.17
N SER A 127 13.30 -1.28 18.31
CA SER A 127 12.73 -2.63 18.45
C SER A 127 11.34 -2.74 17.84
N ASP A 128 11.02 -3.88 17.18
CA ASP A 128 9.70 -4.25 16.64
C ASP A 128 8.55 -4.14 17.66
N LYS A 129 8.85 -4.06 18.97
CA LYS A 129 7.87 -3.99 20.07
C LYS A 129 7.11 -2.65 20.15
N ASP A 130 7.65 -1.57 19.57
CA ASP A 130 7.05 -0.23 19.63
C ASP A 130 5.89 -0.04 18.62
N GLU A 131 5.82 -0.87 17.57
CA GLU A 131 4.73 -0.80 16.58
C GLU A 131 3.45 -1.52 17.02
N MET A 132 3.53 -2.65 17.76
CA MET A 132 2.31 -3.31 18.30
C MET A 132 1.55 -2.43 19.31
N LEU A 133 2.26 -1.55 20.02
CA LEU A 133 1.67 -0.66 21.02
C LEU A 133 0.81 0.46 20.44
N ARG A 134 0.96 0.78 19.14
CA ARG A 134 0.11 1.78 18.45
C ARG A 134 -1.02 1.17 17.62
N ASP A 135 -0.98 -0.14 17.38
CA ASP A 135 -1.97 -0.87 16.56
C ASP A 135 -3.02 -1.62 17.41
N ALA A 136 -2.94 -1.53 18.73
CA ALA A 136 -3.80 -2.27 19.68
C ALA A 136 -5.31 -1.93 19.64
N ASP A 137 -5.76 -1.04 18.75
CA ASP A 137 -7.18 -0.68 18.58
C ASP A 137 -7.87 -1.40 17.40
N GLU A 138 -7.17 -2.16 16.57
CA GLU A 138 -7.79 -2.86 15.43
C GLU A 138 -7.44 -4.36 15.41
N LEU A 139 -8.37 -5.17 15.94
CA LEU A 139 -8.34 -6.64 15.93
C LEU A 139 -7.68 -7.22 14.66
N GLU A 140 -6.55 -7.88 14.90
CA GLU A 140 -5.68 -8.54 13.93
C GLU A 140 -6.25 -9.91 13.53
N ILE A 141 -6.22 -10.21 12.23
CA ILE A 141 -6.22 -11.59 11.74
C ILE A 141 -4.90 -11.77 10.99
N ALA A 142 -3.96 -12.46 11.62
CA ALA A 142 -2.71 -12.87 11.00
C ALA A 142 -2.97 -14.07 10.08
N CYS A 143 -2.59 -13.98 8.80
CA CYS A 143 -2.49 -15.15 7.94
C CYS A 143 -1.16 -15.87 8.24
N LYS A 144 -1.26 -17.17 8.54
CA LYS A 144 -0.12 -18.10 8.63
C LYS A 144 0.32 -18.56 7.25
#